data_AF-D8QF28-F1
#
_entry.id   AF-D8QF28-F1
#
_cell.length_a   1.000
_cell.length_b   1.000
_cell.length_c   1.000
_cell.angle_alpha   90.00
_cell.angle_beta   90.00
_cell.angle_gamma   90.00
#
_symmetry.space_group_name_H-M   'P 1'
#
loop_
_entity.id
_entity.type
_entity.pdbx_description
1 polymer ?
#
loop_
_entity_poly.entity_id
_entity_poly.type
_entity_poly.pdbx_seq_one_letter_code
_entity_poly.pdbx_strand_id
1 'polypeptide(L)'
;MNEPLLRELERGFAELLLNSSRVANAPQTAANDPDTRTFPSNCNQESTTTLDATAQINPTACVRERLPQIANYIDQLDHRGKKLARDDRNTRRKQERENRTLCVSCKQRKPPGTAMFTCSLCKSVNYCSKQCQRDDWTSVHRQECTTFAHPPLAKSFDTSHRLDVPWPIDPVFASTHEDGVGIWVSVSTSEDMSALLQTACTPPEGLKTGPQPYGPPSFLRWAGLRPDSPQKREWGIEVKKYIGPTLANLRFVIQNRRRDGRALVVTGAETALVAFDHLKGCILLEDLSEVMFETIGEGKQLMHVLPWRDYNKRFRVSILEINGTLASHGHFSPTTDEYVCADRPTGPPWERVVNWDMADIALAPGDFVVFCAQYRVGDGHSCDTYPEAMTRCGGVIAQCYLTDAKGTDCDWCGSAGRQMLLSRALAHGRAGLPPNVIVLRADIDHDYLDEYYKPYFEEGLNAFSAQRYGKAAKAQSDRLKKSGPEEFERMLDTLPPDARRMFVGMYSSMTVECMHAGSAPGICVNTWSPSNPEDKLWQCETAKHAETLACRSLFHKMSYQISNLIGFVDGGREEVTRDIVSSPDDEPTDIALLPILAREPVVNGT
;
A
#
# COMPACT_ATOMS: atom_id res chain seq x y z
N MET A 1 18.62 37.98 -2.32
CA MET A 1 19.76 37.01 -2.26
C MET A 1 20.91 37.62 -3.04
N ASN A 2 22.11 37.61 -2.47
CA ASN A 2 23.25 38.40 -2.95
C ASN A 2 23.92 37.67 -4.14
N GLU A 3 23.89 38.28 -5.32
CA GLU A 3 24.51 37.78 -6.56
C GLU A 3 25.99 37.35 -6.45
N PRO A 4 26.83 37.96 -5.57
CA PRO A 4 28.21 37.52 -5.40
C PRO A 4 28.35 36.09 -4.88
N LEU A 5 27.44 35.63 -4.02
CA LEU A 5 27.47 34.29 -3.42
C LEU A 5 27.16 33.20 -4.45
N LEU A 6 26.28 33.50 -5.40
CA LEU A 6 25.93 32.56 -6.47
C LEU A 6 27.12 32.30 -7.40
N ARG A 7 27.85 33.37 -7.75
CA ARG A 7 29.04 33.26 -8.62
C ARG A 7 30.22 32.58 -7.94
N GLU A 8 30.31 32.65 -6.61
CA GLU A 8 31.34 31.95 -5.84
C GLU A 8 31.07 30.44 -5.79
N LEU A 9 29.80 30.05 -5.64
CA LEU A 9 29.38 28.65 -5.69
C LEU A 9 29.55 28.04 -7.09
N GLU A 10 29.22 28.77 -8.16
CA GLU A 10 29.44 28.33 -9.54
C GLU A 10 30.93 28.13 -9.85
N ARG A 11 31.81 28.98 -9.30
CA ARG A 11 33.26 28.86 -9.48
C ARG A 11 33.83 27.65 -8.74
N GLY A 12 33.39 27.40 -7.51
CA GLY A 12 33.79 26.23 -6.74
C GLY A 12 33.37 24.91 -7.39
N PHE A 13 32.20 24.89 -8.04
CA PHE A 13 31.71 23.71 -8.75
C PHE A 13 32.50 23.43 -10.03
N ALA A 14 32.93 24.47 -10.75
CA ALA A 14 33.75 24.34 -11.95
C ALA A 14 35.18 23.83 -11.66
N GLU A 15 35.79 24.25 -10.54
CA GLU A 15 37.12 23.79 -10.13
C GLU A 15 37.13 22.31 -9.69
N LEU A 16 36.03 21.83 -9.13
CA LEU A 16 35.85 20.42 -8.76
C LEU A 16 35.78 19.49 -9.98
N LEU A 17 35.20 19.94 -11.09
CA LEU A 17 35.09 19.14 -12.31
C LEU A 17 36.41 19.04 -13.07
N LEU A 18 37.26 20.08 -13.01
CA LEU A 18 38.47 20.17 -13.82
C LEU A 18 39.72 19.53 -13.18
N ASN A 19 39.69 19.24 -11.88
CA ASN A 19 40.84 18.64 -11.17
C ASN A 19 40.82 17.10 -11.10
N SER A 20 39.80 16.44 -11.66
CA SER A 20 39.61 14.98 -11.60
C SER A 20 40.51 14.17 -12.55
N SER A 21 41.38 14.80 -13.35
CA SER A 21 42.03 14.14 -14.49
C SER A 21 43.53 14.38 -14.58
N ARG A 22 44.31 14.15 -13.51
CA ARG A 22 45.80 14.10 -13.62
C ARG A 22 46.49 13.24 -12.55
N VAL A 23 46.58 11.93 -12.76
CA VAL A 23 47.62 10.99 -12.23
C VAL A 23 47.51 9.72 -13.11
N ALA A 24 48.50 9.08 -13.75
CA ALA A 24 49.94 9.23 -13.93
C ALA A 24 50.34 8.47 -15.22
N ASN A 25 51.43 8.89 -15.86
CA ASN A 25 52.15 8.12 -16.90
C ASN A 25 53.59 7.90 -16.41
N ALA A 26 54.06 6.65 -16.35
CA ALA A 26 55.48 6.26 -16.41
C ALA A 26 55.60 4.71 -16.51
N PRO A 27 56.67 4.16 -17.11
CA PRO A 27 56.59 3.01 -17.99
C PRO A 27 57.07 1.67 -17.42
N GLN A 28 56.68 0.62 -18.13
CA GLN A 28 56.94 -0.80 -17.92
C GLN A 28 58.42 -1.21 -18.09
N THR A 29 58.84 -2.19 -17.30
CA THR A 29 59.96 -3.09 -17.60
C THR A 29 59.57 -4.55 -17.37
N ALA A 30 59.55 -5.29 -18.48
CA ALA A 30 60.13 -6.62 -18.70
C ALA A 30 59.83 -7.81 -17.74
N ALA A 31 59.11 -8.77 -18.32
CA ALA A 31 59.59 -10.14 -18.63
C ALA A 31 59.42 -11.30 -17.61
N ASN A 32 58.93 -12.40 -18.18
CA ASN A 32 59.15 -13.83 -17.89
C ASN A 32 58.06 -14.62 -17.12
N ASP A 33 57.27 -15.33 -17.92
CA ASP A 33 56.88 -16.76 -17.75
C ASP A 33 58.15 -17.66 -17.73
N PRO A 34 58.16 -18.96 -17.35
CA PRO A 34 57.00 -19.86 -17.23
C PRO A 34 56.99 -20.87 -16.04
N ASP A 35 55.85 -21.56 -15.95
CA ASP A 35 55.65 -22.96 -15.52
C ASP A 35 56.10 -23.42 -14.12
N THR A 36 55.22 -24.13 -13.40
CA THR A 36 55.21 -25.62 -13.38
C THR A 36 54.34 -26.12 -12.23
N ARG A 37 53.37 -27.00 -12.56
CA ARG A 37 52.60 -27.83 -11.63
C ARG A 37 53.50 -28.87 -10.94
N THR A 38 53.33 -29.08 -9.65
CA THR A 38 53.72 -30.34 -9.00
C THR A 38 52.70 -30.75 -7.93
N PHE A 39 52.20 -31.99 -8.07
CA PHE A 39 51.60 -32.79 -7.01
C PHE A 39 52.66 -33.13 -5.94
N PRO A 40 52.23 -33.56 -4.75
CA PRO A 40 52.54 -34.95 -4.43
C PRO A 40 51.43 -35.72 -3.69
N SER A 41 51.42 -37.01 -4.01
CA SER A 41 50.94 -38.13 -3.20
C SER A 41 52.10 -38.60 -2.31
N ASN A 42 51.87 -38.91 -1.02
CA ASN A 42 51.71 -40.29 -0.52
C ASN A 42 52.03 -40.44 0.98
N CYS A 43 51.15 -41.21 1.63
CA CYS A 43 51.29 -42.17 2.74
C CYS A 43 52.27 -42.05 3.92
N ASN A 44 51.67 -42.42 5.06
CA ASN A 44 52.13 -43.19 6.23
C ASN A 44 52.56 -42.40 7.47
N GLN A 45 51.72 -42.49 8.51
CA GLN A 45 52.15 -42.96 9.83
C GLN A 45 50.94 -43.38 10.67
N GLU A 46 51.00 -44.64 11.14
CA GLU A 46 50.24 -45.19 12.25
C GLU A 46 50.62 -44.47 13.54
N SER A 47 49.65 -44.23 14.45
CA SER A 47 49.71 -44.72 15.84
C SER A 47 48.64 -44.10 16.75
N THR A 48 48.19 -44.95 17.67
CA THR A 48 47.61 -44.66 19.00
C THR A 48 46.20 -44.08 19.10
N THR A 49 45.27 -45.02 19.16
CA THR A 49 44.02 -44.96 19.93
C THR A 49 44.22 -44.43 21.35
N THR A 50 43.62 -43.27 21.63
CA THR A 50 43.16 -42.87 22.96
C THR A 50 41.72 -42.38 22.83
N LEU A 51 40.83 -43.02 23.58
CA LEU A 51 39.41 -42.70 23.69
C LEU A 51 39.26 -41.43 24.54
N ASP A 52 39.08 -40.29 23.88
CA ASP A 52 38.48 -39.09 24.48
C ASP A 52 37.28 -38.67 23.63
N ALA A 53 36.10 -39.11 24.07
CA ALA A 53 34.82 -38.82 23.43
C ALA A 53 34.25 -37.49 23.96
N THR A 54 34.79 -36.38 23.47
CA THR A 54 34.03 -35.11 23.36
C THR A 54 33.99 -34.73 21.90
N ALA A 55 33.13 -35.41 21.15
CA ALA A 55 32.73 -34.96 19.82
C ALA A 55 32.02 -33.62 19.98
N GLN A 56 32.72 -32.52 19.69
CA GLN A 56 32.10 -31.22 19.49
C GLN A 56 31.15 -31.35 18.30
N ILE A 57 29.88 -31.63 18.60
CA ILE A 57 28.81 -31.58 17.61
C ILE A 57 28.78 -30.15 17.10
N ASN A 58 29.22 -29.94 15.87
CA ASN A 58 29.22 -28.62 15.24
C ASN A 58 27.76 -28.22 15.01
N PRO A 59 27.15 -27.35 15.84
CA PRO A 59 25.69 -27.16 15.86
C PRO A 59 25.18 -26.56 14.53
N THR A 60 26.06 -25.85 13.82
CA THR A 60 25.81 -25.23 12.51
C THR A 60 25.52 -26.24 11.40
N ALA A 61 26.07 -27.46 11.45
CA ALA A 61 25.80 -28.47 10.43
C ALA A 61 24.34 -28.98 10.49
N CYS A 62 23.81 -29.17 11.71
CA CYS A 62 22.44 -29.67 11.91
C CYS A 62 21.37 -28.63 11.51
N VAL A 63 21.62 -27.34 11.76
CA VAL A 63 20.72 -26.25 11.34
C VAL A 63 20.65 -26.14 9.81
N ARG A 64 21.79 -26.30 9.12
CA ARG A 64 21.87 -26.19 7.66
C ARG A 64 21.08 -27.28 6.93
N GLU A 65 20.99 -28.48 7.49
CA GLU A 65 20.22 -29.59 6.90
C GLU A 65 18.69 -29.44 7.08
N ARG A 66 18.23 -28.71 8.10
CA ARG A 66 16.79 -28.57 8.41
C ARG A 66 16.12 -27.33 7.82
N LEU A 67 16.88 -26.26 7.51
CA LEU A 67 16.34 -25.05 6.87
C LEU A 67 15.55 -25.33 5.58
N PRO A 68 15.97 -26.23 4.67
CA PRO A 68 15.18 -26.57 3.49
C PRO A 68 13.83 -27.21 3.80
N GLN A 69 13.72 -27.98 4.90
CA GLN A 69 12.46 -28.62 5.29
C GLN A 69 11.45 -27.59 5.81
N ILE A 70 11.91 -26.62 6.62
CA ILE A 70 11.08 -25.52 7.10
C ILE A 70 10.63 -24.64 5.93
N ALA A 71 11.55 -24.29 5.02
CA ALA A 71 11.23 -23.51 3.82
C ALA A 71 10.17 -24.21 2.95
N ASN A 72 10.38 -25.50 2.62
CA ASN A 72 9.41 -26.29 1.85
C ASN A 72 8.03 -26.35 2.51
N TYR A 73 7.97 -26.42 3.84
CA TYR A 73 6.70 -26.42 4.56
C TYR A 73 5.99 -25.05 4.49
N ILE A 74 6.72 -23.96 4.74
CA ILE A 74 6.21 -22.59 4.61
C ILE A 74 5.66 -22.36 3.20
N ASP A 75 6.39 -22.80 2.17
CA ASP A 75 5.95 -22.72 0.77
C ASP A 75 4.65 -23.51 0.53
N GLN A 76 4.49 -24.69 1.15
CA GLN A 76 3.24 -25.44 1.09
C GLN A 76 2.08 -24.73 1.82
N LEU A 77 2.35 -24.06 2.95
CA LEU A 77 1.34 -23.27 3.66
C LEU A 77 0.84 -22.13 2.79
N ASP A 78 1.79 -21.37 2.24
CA ASP A 78 1.57 -20.21 1.39
C ASP A 78 0.87 -20.61 0.09
N HIS A 79 1.30 -21.68 -0.58
CA HIS A 79 0.67 -22.15 -1.81
C HIS A 79 -0.81 -22.54 -1.60
N ARG A 80 -1.15 -23.19 -0.46
CA ARG A 80 -2.55 -23.49 -0.11
C ARG A 80 -3.36 -22.25 0.19
N GLY A 81 -2.80 -21.27 0.91
CA GLY A 81 -3.44 -19.98 1.16
C GLY A 81 -3.74 -19.24 -0.14
N LYS A 82 -2.74 -19.15 -1.03
CA LYS A 82 -2.86 -18.58 -2.39
C LYS A 82 -3.92 -19.29 -3.23
N LYS A 83 -4.07 -20.62 -3.10
CA LYS A 83 -5.12 -21.38 -3.80
C LYS A 83 -6.52 -20.98 -3.33
N LEU A 84 -6.78 -20.95 -2.02
CA LEU A 84 -8.08 -20.55 -1.48
C LEU A 84 -8.45 -19.11 -1.87
N ALA A 85 -7.50 -18.18 -1.77
CA ALA A 85 -7.69 -16.80 -2.20
C ALA A 85 -7.98 -16.69 -3.71
N ARG A 86 -7.36 -17.53 -4.54
CA ARG A 86 -7.62 -17.61 -5.98
C ARG A 86 -9.02 -18.17 -6.27
N ASP A 87 -9.44 -19.22 -5.58
CA ASP A 87 -10.75 -19.85 -5.76
C ASP A 87 -11.90 -18.91 -5.35
N ASP A 88 -11.73 -18.18 -4.24
CA ASP A 88 -12.66 -17.13 -3.82
C ASP A 88 -12.72 -16.00 -4.87
N ARG A 89 -11.58 -15.49 -5.33
CA ARG A 89 -11.52 -14.49 -6.41
C ARG A 89 -12.21 -14.96 -7.69
N ASN A 90 -12.02 -16.22 -8.08
CA ASN A 90 -12.67 -16.80 -9.25
C ASN A 90 -14.19 -16.90 -9.06
N THR A 91 -14.64 -17.25 -7.86
CA THR A 91 -16.07 -17.30 -7.50
C THR A 91 -16.69 -15.91 -7.57
N ARG A 92 -16.04 -14.89 -7.02
CA ARG A 92 -16.46 -13.48 -7.10
C ARG A 92 -16.54 -13.00 -8.55
N ARG A 93 -15.49 -13.22 -9.35
CA ARG A 93 -15.49 -12.88 -10.79
C ARG A 93 -16.60 -13.58 -11.55
N LYS A 94 -16.94 -14.82 -11.20
CA LYS A 94 -18.06 -15.54 -11.80
C LYS A 94 -19.38 -14.87 -11.41
N GLN A 95 -19.60 -14.57 -10.14
CA GLN A 95 -20.80 -13.88 -9.66
C GLN A 95 -20.95 -12.48 -10.28
N GLU A 96 -19.87 -11.71 -10.36
CA GLU A 96 -19.83 -10.40 -11.02
C GLU A 96 -20.22 -10.50 -12.49
N ARG A 97 -19.70 -11.50 -13.22
CA ARG A 97 -20.11 -11.79 -14.61
C ARG A 97 -21.58 -12.15 -14.70
N GLU A 98 -22.09 -12.96 -13.77
CA GLU A 98 -23.51 -13.33 -13.74
C GLU A 98 -24.39 -12.11 -13.47
N ASN A 99 -24.05 -11.28 -12.48
CA ASN A 99 -24.77 -10.05 -12.15
C ASN A 99 -24.79 -9.06 -13.32
N ARG A 100 -23.67 -8.96 -14.07
CA ARG A 100 -23.59 -8.15 -15.28
C ARG A 100 -24.44 -8.66 -16.44
N THR A 101 -24.98 -9.88 -16.37
CA THR A 101 -25.86 -10.47 -17.40
C THR A 101 -27.34 -10.45 -17.02
N LEU A 102 -27.69 -10.02 -15.80
CA LEU A 102 -29.06 -9.98 -15.31
C LEU A 102 -29.70 -8.62 -15.59
N CYS A 103 -30.90 -8.64 -16.18
CA CYS A 103 -31.69 -7.43 -16.35
C CYS A 103 -32.26 -6.96 -15.01
N VAL A 104 -32.06 -5.70 -14.65
CA VAL A 104 -32.61 -5.14 -13.41
C VAL A 104 -34.14 -5.15 -13.39
N SER A 105 -34.77 -4.86 -14.52
CA SER A 105 -36.24 -4.83 -14.67
C SER A 105 -36.87 -6.23 -14.64
N CYS A 106 -36.57 -7.10 -15.61
CA CYS A 106 -37.26 -8.39 -15.76
C CYS A 106 -36.57 -9.58 -15.07
N LYS A 107 -35.40 -9.36 -14.46
CA LYS A 107 -34.55 -10.38 -13.79
C LYS A 107 -34.10 -11.55 -14.68
N GLN A 108 -34.33 -11.49 -15.99
CA GLN A 108 -33.89 -12.51 -16.94
C GLN A 108 -32.43 -12.33 -17.31
N ARG A 109 -31.74 -13.46 -17.53
CA ARG A 109 -30.39 -13.49 -18.10
C ARG A 109 -30.45 -13.14 -19.58
N LYS A 110 -29.48 -12.37 -20.04
CA LYS A 110 -29.33 -12.07 -21.46
C LYS A 110 -28.83 -13.30 -22.24
N PRO A 111 -29.29 -13.54 -23.48
CA PRO A 111 -28.68 -14.55 -24.35
C PRO A 111 -27.17 -14.30 -24.54
N PRO A 112 -26.33 -15.35 -24.54
CA PRO A 112 -24.90 -15.22 -24.78
C PRO A 112 -24.60 -14.44 -26.07
N GLY A 113 -23.56 -13.61 -26.04
CA GLY A 113 -23.10 -12.84 -27.21
C GLY A 113 -23.87 -11.54 -27.48
N THR A 114 -24.93 -11.22 -26.73
CA THR A 114 -25.67 -9.97 -26.93
C THR A 114 -25.24 -8.93 -25.87
N ALA A 115 -24.92 -7.69 -26.26
CA ALA A 115 -24.50 -6.62 -25.34
C ALA A 115 -25.68 -6.01 -24.56
N MET A 116 -25.63 -5.93 -23.22
CA MET A 116 -26.68 -5.30 -22.40
C MET A 116 -26.75 -3.78 -22.63
N PHE A 117 -27.95 -3.21 -22.48
CA PHE A 117 -28.11 -1.76 -22.41
C PHE A 117 -27.77 -1.32 -21.00
N THR A 118 -26.85 -0.40 -20.85
CA THR A 118 -26.51 0.20 -19.56
C THR A 118 -27.09 1.62 -19.51
N CYS A 119 -27.55 2.07 -18.35
CA CYS A 119 -27.93 3.47 -18.19
C CYS A 119 -26.71 4.37 -18.48
N SER A 120 -26.84 5.30 -19.42
CA SER A 120 -25.74 6.15 -19.89
C SER A 120 -25.23 7.13 -18.84
N LEU A 121 -26.07 7.49 -17.86
CA LEU A 121 -25.71 8.41 -16.78
C LEU A 121 -25.03 7.69 -15.61
N CYS A 122 -25.72 6.77 -14.95
CA CYS A 122 -25.21 6.16 -13.72
C CYS A 122 -24.29 4.96 -13.96
N LYS A 123 -24.41 4.26 -15.10
CA LYS A 123 -23.69 3.02 -15.39
C LYS A 123 -23.80 1.94 -14.29
N SER A 124 -24.80 2.02 -13.41
CA SER A 124 -24.99 1.13 -12.25
C SER A 124 -25.94 -0.05 -12.53
N VAL A 125 -26.68 -0.02 -13.64
CA VAL A 125 -27.73 -0.99 -13.97
C VAL A 125 -27.67 -1.42 -15.43
N ASN A 126 -28.05 -2.68 -15.67
CA ASN A 126 -28.08 -3.29 -16.99
C ASN A 126 -29.49 -3.78 -17.36
N TYR A 127 -29.84 -3.64 -18.63
CA TYR A 127 -31.14 -4.01 -19.20
C TYR A 127 -30.97 -4.92 -20.41
N CYS A 128 -31.86 -5.90 -20.56
CA CYS A 128 -31.86 -6.77 -21.73
C CYS A 128 -32.38 -6.04 -22.99
N SER A 129 -33.25 -5.04 -22.82
CA SER A 129 -33.91 -4.27 -23.89
C SER A 129 -34.15 -2.80 -23.51
N LYS A 130 -34.41 -1.94 -24.51
CA LYS A 130 -34.84 -0.56 -24.30
C LYS A 130 -36.20 -0.46 -23.59
N GLN A 131 -37.08 -1.45 -23.77
CA GLN A 131 -38.38 -1.47 -23.10
C GLN A 131 -38.21 -1.66 -21.59
N CYS A 132 -37.44 -2.67 -21.19
CA CYS A 132 -37.07 -2.88 -19.78
C CYS A 132 -36.40 -1.65 -19.16
N GLN A 133 -35.55 -0.94 -19.90
CA GLN A 133 -34.96 0.31 -19.42
C GLN A 133 -36.01 1.40 -19.19
N ARG A 134 -36.98 1.57 -20.10
CA ARG A 134 -38.06 2.56 -19.94
C ARG A 134 -38.96 2.22 -18.76
N ASP A 135 -39.33 0.95 -18.62
CA ASP A 135 -40.21 0.46 -17.55
C ASP A 135 -39.57 0.66 -16.17
N ASP A 136 -38.27 0.37 -16.05
CA ASP A 136 -37.52 0.59 -14.81
C ASP A 136 -37.29 2.08 -14.53
N TRP A 137 -37.03 2.87 -15.58
CA TRP A 137 -36.86 4.33 -15.48
C TRP A 137 -38.10 5.03 -14.93
N THR A 138 -39.28 4.66 -15.42
CA THR A 138 -40.54 5.27 -14.98
C THR A 138 -40.97 4.80 -13.59
N SER A 139 -40.61 3.58 -13.19
CA SER A 139 -41.01 3.01 -11.90
C SER A 139 -40.13 3.46 -10.74
N VAL A 140 -38.81 3.25 -10.82
CA VAL A 140 -37.90 3.46 -9.66
C VAL A 140 -36.58 4.11 -10.07
N HIS A 141 -35.98 3.70 -11.19
CA HIS A 141 -34.58 4.01 -11.47
C HIS A 141 -34.31 5.50 -11.67
N ARG A 142 -35.28 6.31 -12.13
CA ARG A 142 -35.09 7.76 -12.24
C ARG A 142 -34.72 8.41 -10.90
N GLN A 143 -35.35 7.96 -9.81
CA GLN A 143 -35.06 8.47 -8.47
C GLN A 143 -33.68 8.03 -8.03
N GLU A 144 -33.39 6.72 -8.05
CA GLU A 144 -32.09 6.15 -7.67
C GLU A 144 -30.91 6.72 -8.46
N CYS A 145 -31.10 6.95 -9.77
CA CYS A 145 -30.09 7.53 -10.64
C CYS A 145 -29.80 8.99 -10.25
N THR A 146 -30.82 9.75 -9.83
CA THR A 146 -30.68 11.15 -9.45
C THR A 146 -30.11 11.30 -8.04
N THR A 147 -30.44 10.41 -7.12
CA THR A 147 -29.98 10.42 -5.72
C THR A 147 -28.67 9.66 -5.50
N PHE A 148 -27.99 9.23 -6.57
CA PHE A 148 -26.73 8.50 -6.47
C PHE A 148 -26.80 7.25 -5.57
N ALA A 149 -27.95 6.57 -5.56
CA ALA A 149 -28.21 5.43 -4.67
C ALA A 149 -27.19 4.28 -4.85
N HIS A 150 -26.69 4.10 -6.07
CA HIS A 150 -25.70 3.08 -6.39
C HIS A 150 -24.51 3.67 -7.15
N PRO A 151 -23.27 3.25 -6.83
CA PRO A 151 -22.11 3.59 -7.65
C PRO A 151 -22.20 2.94 -9.03
N PRO A 152 -21.42 3.43 -10.02
CA PRO A 152 -21.26 2.75 -11.30
C PRO A 152 -20.70 1.32 -11.12
N LEU A 153 -20.97 0.42 -12.07
CA LEU A 153 -20.47 -0.96 -12.07
C LEU A 153 -18.97 -1.05 -12.41
N ALA A 154 -18.13 -0.52 -11.52
CA ALA A 154 -16.69 -0.59 -11.63
C ALA A 154 -16.15 -2.01 -11.37
N LYS A 155 -14.99 -2.34 -11.94
CA LYS A 155 -14.27 -3.61 -11.69
C LYS A 155 -13.40 -3.56 -10.43
N SER A 156 -12.96 -2.36 -10.07
CA SER A 156 -12.07 -2.07 -8.92
C SER A 156 -12.82 -1.57 -7.67
N PHE A 157 -14.15 -1.52 -7.74
CA PHE A 157 -15.04 -1.11 -6.65
C PHE A 157 -16.35 -1.89 -6.72
N ASP A 158 -16.45 -2.97 -5.95
CA ASP A 158 -17.55 -3.93 -5.94
C ASP A 158 -18.34 -3.85 -4.64
N THR A 159 -19.49 -3.17 -4.70
CA THR A 159 -20.41 -3.05 -3.56
C THR A 159 -21.38 -4.23 -3.44
N SER A 160 -21.22 -5.27 -4.25
CA SER A 160 -22.15 -6.40 -4.22
C SER A 160 -22.04 -7.21 -2.92
N HIS A 161 -23.21 -7.66 -2.45
CA HIS A 161 -23.29 -8.55 -1.30
C HIS A 161 -22.68 -9.92 -1.61
N ARG A 162 -21.96 -10.44 -0.63
CA ARG A 162 -21.49 -11.82 -0.65
C ARG A 162 -22.56 -12.75 -0.11
N LEU A 163 -22.56 -13.99 -0.60
CA LEU A 163 -23.52 -15.00 -0.12
C LEU A 163 -23.03 -15.70 1.17
N ASP A 164 -21.72 -15.67 1.43
CA ASP A 164 -21.09 -16.37 2.55
C ASP A 164 -20.88 -15.50 3.80
N VAL A 165 -21.01 -14.18 3.65
CA VAL A 165 -20.89 -13.19 4.72
C VAL A 165 -21.92 -12.09 4.52
N PRO A 166 -22.43 -11.43 5.57
CA PRO A 166 -23.51 -10.44 5.44
C PRO A 166 -23.03 -9.07 4.90
N TRP A 167 -21.77 -8.98 4.47
CA TRP A 167 -21.12 -7.71 4.14
C TRP A 167 -20.73 -7.64 2.66
N PRO A 168 -20.78 -6.44 2.05
CA PRO A 168 -20.30 -6.25 0.69
C PRO A 168 -18.79 -6.45 0.59
N ILE A 169 -18.29 -6.67 -0.63
CA ILE A 169 -16.84 -6.81 -0.89
C ILE A 169 -16.12 -5.50 -0.57
N ASP A 170 -16.59 -4.39 -1.13
CA ASP A 170 -16.12 -3.04 -0.86
C ASP A 170 -17.22 -2.27 -0.11
N PRO A 171 -17.22 -2.27 1.23
CA PRO A 171 -18.18 -1.49 2.03
C PRO A 171 -18.04 0.01 1.77
N VAL A 172 -19.16 0.68 1.51
CA VAL A 172 -19.19 2.13 1.35
C VAL A 172 -19.36 2.76 2.73
N PHE A 173 -18.31 3.44 3.22
CA PHE A 173 -18.34 4.11 4.53
C PHE A 173 -18.64 5.60 4.43
N ALA A 174 -18.49 6.19 3.25
CA ALA A 174 -18.86 7.58 3.01
C ALA A 174 -19.39 7.73 1.59
N SER A 175 -20.46 8.50 1.43
CA SER A 175 -20.93 8.90 0.11
C SER A 175 -21.65 10.23 0.18
N THR A 176 -21.57 11.01 -0.90
CA THR A 176 -22.38 12.22 -1.06
C THR A 176 -22.57 12.50 -2.54
N HIS A 177 -23.42 13.46 -2.84
CA HIS A 177 -23.49 14.05 -4.16
C HIS A 177 -23.80 15.54 -4.09
N GLU A 178 -23.22 16.30 -5.01
CA GLU A 178 -23.47 17.72 -5.15
C GLU A 178 -23.48 18.09 -6.62
N ASP A 179 -24.48 18.89 -7.03
CA ASP A 179 -24.59 19.43 -8.39
C ASP A 179 -24.39 18.38 -9.50
N GLY A 180 -24.98 17.20 -9.33
CA GLY A 180 -24.90 16.12 -10.31
C GLY A 180 -23.53 15.43 -10.37
N VAL A 181 -22.68 15.59 -9.37
CA VAL A 181 -21.45 14.83 -9.18
C VAL A 181 -21.57 14.01 -7.90
N GLY A 182 -21.24 12.72 -7.95
CA GLY A 182 -21.30 11.83 -6.80
C GLY A 182 -19.95 11.24 -6.44
N ILE A 183 -19.78 10.94 -5.16
CA ILE A 183 -18.62 10.28 -4.59
C ILE A 183 -19.06 9.12 -3.70
N TRP A 184 -18.36 8.00 -3.79
CA TRP A 184 -18.46 6.88 -2.85
C TRP A 184 -17.05 6.47 -2.42
N VAL A 185 -16.90 6.16 -1.15
CA VAL A 185 -15.60 5.83 -0.55
C VAL A 185 -15.67 4.54 0.21
N SER A 186 -14.71 3.67 -0.06
CA SER A 186 -14.51 2.39 0.60
C SER A 186 -13.08 2.31 1.14
N VAL A 187 -12.88 1.50 2.18
CA VAL A 187 -11.54 1.13 2.62
C VAL A 187 -10.97 0.13 1.61
N SER A 188 -9.79 0.44 1.06
CA SER A 188 -9.04 -0.49 0.23
C SER A 188 -8.45 -1.58 1.13
N THR A 189 -9.22 -2.62 1.42
CA THR A 189 -8.59 -3.84 1.93
C THR A 189 -7.79 -4.40 0.76
N SER A 190 -6.46 -4.33 0.87
CA SER A 190 -5.59 -5.15 0.04
C SER A 190 -6.06 -6.60 0.07
N GLU A 191 -5.61 -7.42 -0.89
CA GLU A 191 -5.93 -8.87 -0.89
C GLU A 191 -5.59 -9.55 0.45
N ASP A 192 -4.69 -8.94 1.23
CA ASP A 192 -4.46 -9.25 2.62
C ASP A 192 -5.62 -8.76 3.49
N MET A 193 -6.38 -9.73 3.98
CA MET A 193 -7.55 -9.69 4.87
C MET A 193 -7.27 -9.08 6.26
N SER A 194 -6.48 -8.02 6.30
CA SER A 194 -5.93 -7.40 7.48
C SER A 194 -6.79 -6.21 7.89
N ALA A 195 -7.15 -6.15 9.16
CA ALA A 195 -7.68 -4.92 9.77
C ALA A 195 -6.57 -3.89 10.04
N LEU A 196 -5.30 -4.23 9.82
CA LEU A 196 -4.18 -3.32 10.02
C LEU A 196 -4.11 -2.29 8.89
N LEU A 197 -3.63 -1.09 9.24
CA LEU A 197 -3.20 -0.11 8.24
C LEU A 197 -2.09 -0.68 7.35
N GLN A 198 -1.85 -0.05 6.20
CA GLN A 198 -0.75 -0.44 5.32
C GLN A 198 0.57 0.16 5.79
N THR A 199 1.68 -0.52 5.49
CA THR A 199 3.02 0.02 5.77
C THR A 199 3.35 1.15 4.80
N ALA A 200 4.22 2.06 5.23
CA ALA A 200 4.65 3.20 4.44
C ALA A 200 5.40 2.85 3.13
N CYS A 201 5.76 1.59 2.89
CA CYS A 201 6.33 1.13 1.61
C CYS A 201 5.31 0.49 0.66
N THR A 202 4.06 0.28 1.11
CA THR A 202 3.01 -0.34 0.31
C THR A 202 2.53 0.64 -0.78
N PRO A 203 2.51 0.25 -2.06
CA PRO A 203 2.03 1.13 -3.14
C PRO A 203 0.51 1.34 -3.08
N PRO A 204 0.01 2.49 -3.57
CA PRO A 204 -1.40 2.86 -3.48
C PRO A 204 -2.35 1.89 -4.20
N GLU A 205 -1.95 1.32 -5.34
CA GLU A 205 -2.72 0.28 -6.05
C GLU A 205 -2.76 -1.08 -5.36
N GLY A 206 -2.05 -1.23 -4.24
CA GLY A 206 -1.89 -2.49 -3.51
C GLY A 206 -0.83 -3.41 -4.12
N LEU A 207 -0.45 -4.44 -3.36
CA LEU A 207 0.58 -5.40 -3.74
C LEU A 207 -0.02 -6.61 -4.48
N LYS A 208 0.57 -6.99 -5.62
CA LYS A 208 0.41 -8.33 -6.23
C LYS A 208 1.66 -9.20 -6.09
N THR A 209 2.82 -8.57 -5.94
CA THR A 209 4.12 -9.18 -5.72
C THR A 209 4.78 -8.40 -4.59
N GLY A 210 4.95 -9.06 -3.43
CA GLY A 210 5.43 -8.38 -2.23
C GLY A 210 6.84 -7.82 -2.44
N PRO A 211 7.14 -6.62 -1.90
CA PRO A 211 8.51 -6.18 -1.75
C PRO A 211 9.27 -7.17 -0.87
N GLN A 212 10.58 -6.98 -0.75
CA GLN A 212 11.28 -7.57 0.37
C GLN A 212 10.57 -7.25 1.70
N PRO A 213 10.67 -8.11 2.72
CA PRO A 213 9.99 -7.93 4.02
C PRO A 213 10.22 -6.56 4.67
N TYR A 214 11.30 -5.90 4.25
CA TYR A 214 11.82 -4.65 4.78
C TYR A 214 11.42 -3.41 3.95
N GLY A 215 10.79 -3.60 2.79
CA GLY A 215 10.57 -2.55 1.80
C GLY A 215 11.81 -2.27 0.92
N PRO A 216 11.67 -1.38 -0.07
CA PRO A 216 12.72 -1.09 -1.04
C PRO A 216 13.91 -0.33 -0.42
N PRO A 217 15.10 -0.35 -1.04
CA PRO A 217 16.30 0.33 -0.51
C PRO A 217 16.09 1.83 -0.22
N SER A 218 15.37 2.56 -1.08
CA SER A 218 15.01 3.98 -0.87
C SER A 218 14.21 4.20 0.42
N PHE A 219 13.23 3.34 0.70
CA PHE A 219 12.44 3.37 1.92
C PHE A 219 13.32 3.14 3.15
N LEU A 220 14.22 2.16 3.11
CA LEU A 220 15.14 1.87 4.21
C LEU A 220 16.09 3.02 4.52
N ARG A 221 16.56 3.73 3.49
CA ARG A 221 17.38 4.95 3.67
C ARG A 221 16.57 6.04 4.37
N TRP A 222 15.36 6.34 3.89
CA TRP A 222 14.47 7.34 4.48
C TRP A 222 14.07 6.99 5.92
N ALA A 223 13.77 5.73 6.19
CA ALA A 223 13.44 5.22 7.52
C ALA A 223 14.66 5.19 8.46
N GLY A 224 15.88 5.50 7.98
CA GLY A 224 17.07 5.55 8.83
C GLY A 224 17.48 4.17 9.34
N LEU A 225 17.13 3.12 8.61
CA LEU A 225 17.34 1.73 9.03
C LEU A 225 18.62 1.11 8.48
N ARG A 226 19.24 1.73 7.47
CA ARG A 226 20.51 1.21 6.96
C ARG A 226 21.65 1.54 7.93
N PRO A 227 22.62 0.63 8.11
CA PRO A 227 23.80 0.89 8.96
C PRO A 227 24.62 2.08 8.50
N ASP A 228 24.62 2.37 7.19
CA ASP A 228 25.30 3.50 6.55
C ASP A 228 24.49 4.80 6.59
N SER A 229 23.27 4.79 7.15
CA SER A 229 22.46 6.00 7.23
C SER A 229 23.03 6.97 8.26
N PRO A 230 23.23 8.26 7.91
CA PRO A 230 23.65 9.28 8.86
C PRO A 230 22.60 9.54 9.96
N GLN A 231 21.36 9.05 9.76
CA GLN A 231 20.23 9.20 10.68
C GLN A 231 19.81 7.83 11.22
N LYS A 232 20.77 7.00 11.62
CA LYS A 232 20.48 5.67 12.18
C LYS A 232 19.54 5.81 13.38
N ARG A 233 18.34 5.24 13.27
CA ARG A 233 17.34 5.27 14.35
C ARG A 233 17.48 4.03 15.23
N GLU A 234 17.36 4.22 16.54
CA GLU A 234 17.29 3.10 17.47
C GLU A 234 15.93 2.43 17.40
N TRP A 235 15.93 1.10 17.56
CA TRP A 235 14.72 0.31 17.59
C TRP A 235 13.82 0.75 18.75
N GLY A 236 12.57 1.08 18.45
CA GLY A 236 11.62 1.55 19.44
C GLY A 236 10.34 2.12 18.81
N ILE A 237 9.60 2.89 19.60
CA ILE A 237 8.37 3.56 19.16
C ILE A 237 8.66 4.47 17.96
N GLU A 238 9.76 5.23 17.99
CA GLU A 238 10.11 6.14 16.89
C GLU A 238 10.29 5.39 15.56
N VAL A 239 11.00 4.26 15.53
CA VAL A 239 11.12 3.46 14.30
C VAL A 239 9.78 2.90 13.84
N LYS A 240 8.90 2.47 14.76
CA LYS A 240 7.55 1.97 14.41
C LYS A 240 6.72 3.02 13.67
N LYS A 241 6.91 4.31 13.95
CA LYS A 241 6.25 5.39 13.20
C LYS A 241 6.63 5.41 11.73
N TYR A 242 7.81 4.91 11.37
CA TYR A 242 8.30 4.87 9.98
C TYR A 242 7.97 3.55 9.27
N ILE A 243 8.08 2.41 9.96
CA ILE A 243 7.93 1.09 9.34
C ILE A 243 6.62 0.37 9.65
N GLY A 244 5.91 0.83 10.67
CA GLY A 244 4.67 0.23 11.10
C GLY A 244 3.53 0.46 10.10
N PRO A 245 2.38 -0.19 10.36
CA PRO A 245 1.17 0.05 9.61
C PRO A 245 0.65 1.45 9.98
N THR A 246 0.77 2.39 9.05
CA THR A 246 0.53 3.83 9.27
C THR A 246 -0.37 4.46 8.20
N LEU A 247 -0.59 3.75 7.08
CA LEU A 247 -1.33 4.25 5.93
C LEU A 247 -2.76 3.70 5.91
N ALA A 248 -3.74 4.61 5.96
CA ALA A 248 -5.12 4.30 5.60
C ALA A 248 -5.26 4.40 4.08
N ASN A 249 -5.61 3.30 3.43
CA ASN A 249 -5.81 3.25 1.99
C ASN A 249 -7.31 3.32 1.67
N LEU A 250 -7.74 4.35 0.97
CA LEU A 250 -9.14 4.57 0.60
C LEU A 250 -9.30 4.54 -0.92
N ARG A 251 -10.37 3.87 -1.37
CA ARG A 251 -10.81 3.90 -2.78
C ARG A 251 -11.95 4.88 -2.94
N PHE A 252 -11.84 5.71 -3.95
CA PHE A 252 -12.81 6.71 -4.33
C PHE A 252 -13.41 6.34 -5.66
N VAL A 253 -14.74 6.35 -5.75
CA VAL A 253 -15.45 6.39 -7.03
C VAL A 253 -16.06 7.77 -7.17
N ILE A 254 -15.68 8.48 -8.23
CA ILE A 254 -16.27 9.80 -8.53
C ILE A 254 -16.91 9.73 -9.91
N GLN A 255 -18.16 10.19 -10.01
CA GLN A 255 -18.94 10.14 -11.23
C GLN A 255 -19.61 11.47 -11.54
N ASN A 256 -19.45 11.93 -12.77
CA ASN A 256 -20.17 13.08 -13.31
C ASN A 256 -21.50 12.61 -13.92
N ARG A 257 -22.65 12.90 -13.29
CA ARG A 257 -24.02 12.67 -13.84
C ARG A 257 -24.71 13.96 -14.25
N ARG A 258 -23.96 15.06 -14.43
CA ARG A 258 -24.52 16.36 -14.80
C ARG A 258 -25.25 16.29 -16.14
N ARG A 259 -26.30 17.12 -16.29
CA ARG A 259 -27.13 17.19 -17.50
C ARG A 259 -26.84 18.39 -18.38
N ASP A 260 -25.99 19.31 -17.93
CA ASP A 260 -25.60 20.51 -18.65
C ASP A 260 -24.53 20.26 -19.74
N GLY A 261 -24.04 19.02 -19.86
CA GLY A 261 -23.05 18.65 -20.86
C GLY A 261 -21.60 18.93 -20.43
N ARG A 262 -21.40 19.64 -19.31
CA ARG A 262 -20.09 20.15 -18.90
C ARG A 262 -19.18 19.03 -18.37
N ALA A 263 -17.91 19.12 -18.74
CA ALA A 263 -16.86 18.28 -18.22
C ALA A 263 -16.39 18.78 -16.85
N LEU A 264 -15.92 17.84 -16.05
CA LEU A 264 -15.40 18.03 -14.71
C LEU A 264 -13.96 17.52 -14.68
N VAL A 265 -13.04 18.19 -13.99
CA VAL A 265 -11.72 17.62 -13.68
C VAL A 265 -11.66 17.26 -12.20
N VAL A 266 -11.33 16.02 -11.90
CA VAL A 266 -11.15 15.50 -10.53
C VAL A 266 -9.67 15.41 -10.24
N THR A 267 -9.23 15.84 -9.06
CA THR A 267 -7.83 15.72 -8.63
C THR A 267 -7.69 14.81 -7.42
N GLY A 268 -7.11 13.63 -7.64
CA GLY A 268 -6.90 12.65 -6.59
C GLY A 268 -5.94 13.12 -5.50
N ALA A 269 -4.85 13.82 -5.87
CA ALA A 269 -3.85 14.35 -4.94
C ALA A 269 -4.37 15.49 -4.02
N GLU A 270 -5.51 16.08 -4.33
CA GLU A 270 -6.17 17.16 -3.56
C GLU A 270 -7.39 16.65 -2.79
N THR A 271 -7.59 15.33 -2.75
CA THR A 271 -8.50 14.75 -1.78
C THR A 271 -7.98 14.98 -0.36
N ALA A 272 -8.85 14.95 0.64
CA ALA A 272 -8.45 15.03 2.03
C ALA A 272 -9.26 14.05 2.87
N LEU A 273 -8.59 13.41 3.82
CA LEU A 273 -9.23 12.70 4.91
C LEU A 273 -9.41 13.68 6.07
N VAL A 274 -10.66 13.89 6.48
CA VAL A 274 -11.00 14.78 7.59
C VAL A 274 -10.93 13.98 8.88
N ALA A 275 -9.92 14.26 9.69
CA ALA A 275 -9.66 13.63 10.98
C ALA A 275 -9.91 14.62 12.12
N PHE A 276 -10.26 14.09 13.29
CA PHE A 276 -10.27 14.89 14.51
C PHE A 276 -8.85 15.05 15.06
N ASP A 277 -8.62 16.14 15.81
CA ASP A 277 -7.30 16.53 16.34
C ASP A 277 -6.60 15.50 17.25
N HIS A 278 -7.32 14.54 17.81
CA HIS A 278 -6.72 13.46 18.59
C HIS A 278 -5.78 12.55 17.76
N LEU A 279 -5.92 12.53 16.43
CA LEU A 279 -4.96 11.85 15.55
C LEU A 279 -3.66 12.64 15.35
N LYS A 280 -3.56 13.88 15.82
CA LYS A 280 -2.35 14.71 15.72
C LYS A 280 -1.12 14.02 16.29
N GLY A 281 -1.25 13.30 17.40
CA GLY A 281 -0.14 12.56 18.01
C GLY A 281 0.28 11.30 17.22
N CYS A 282 -0.57 10.84 16.30
CA CYS A 282 -0.31 9.66 15.47
C CYS A 282 0.41 10.01 14.15
N ILE A 283 0.45 11.29 13.77
CA ILE A 283 1.09 11.74 12.53
C ILE A 283 2.55 12.13 12.82
N LEU A 284 3.47 11.83 11.89
CA LEU A 284 4.84 12.30 12.01
C LEU A 284 4.90 13.82 12.02
N LEU A 285 5.86 14.38 12.75
CA LEU A 285 6.07 15.83 12.79
C LEU A 285 6.34 16.42 11.39
N GLU A 286 7.06 15.70 10.53
CA GLU A 286 7.35 16.10 9.14
C GLU A 286 6.12 16.07 8.23
N ASP A 287 5.15 15.20 8.50
CA ASP A 287 3.89 15.14 7.74
C ASP A 287 2.86 16.11 8.31
N LEU A 288 2.96 16.45 9.60
CA LEU A 288 2.04 17.37 10.28
C LEU A 288 2.10 18.79 9.71
N SER A 289 3.23 19.20 9.13
CA SER A 289 3.35 20.51 8.45
C SER A 289 2.55 20.59 7.14
N GLU A 290 2.16 19.46 6.57
CA GLU A 290 1.33 19.37 5.36
C GLU A 290 -0.17 19.25 5.69
N VAL A 291 -0.52 19.03 6.95
CA VAL A 291 -1.91 18.94 7.42
C VAL A 291 -2.51 20.34 7.55
N MET A 292 -3.67 20.57 6.94
CA MET A 292 -4.41 21.82 7.14
C MET A 292 -5.32 21.68 8.36
N PHE A 293 -5.42 22.73 9.17
CA PHE A 293 -6.27 22.75 10.35
C PHE A 293 -7.46 23.69 10.13
N GLU A 294 -8.65 23.19 10.43
CA GLU A 294 -9.89 23.98 10.45
C GLU A 294 -10.38 24.05 11.90
N THR A 295 -10.54 25.26 12.43
CA THR A 295 -11.15 25.43 13.75
C THR A 295 -12.66 25.37 13.60
N ILE A 296 -13.26 24.34 14.17
CA ILE A 296 -14.71 24.24 14.32
C ILE A 296 -15.10 24.85 15.68
N GLY A 297 -16.41 25.01 15.94
CA GLY A 297 -16.91 25.63 17.18
C GLY A 297 -16.28 25.06 18.47
N GLU A 298 -16.29 25.86 19.54
CA GLU A 298 -15.76 25.50 20.86
C GLU A 298 -14.24 25.23 20.90
N GLY A 299 -13.48 25.71 19.91
CA GLY A 299 -12.03 25.55 19.86
C GLY A 299 -11.55 24.15 19.47
N LYS A 300 -12.46 23.28 19.02
CA LYS A 300 -12.12 21.97 18.45
C LYS A 300 -11.48 22.16 17.07
N GLN A 301 -10.52 21.31 16.72
CA GLN A 301 -9.85 21.37 15.43
C GLN A 301 -10.13 20.11 14.59
N LEU A 302 -10.39 20.33 13.31
CA LEU A 302 -10.37 19.29 12.29
C LEU A 302 -9.05 19.35 11.54
N MET A 303 -8.51 18.19 11.24
CA MET A 303 -7.30 17.98 10.46
C MET A 303 -7.70 17.51 9.07
N HIS A 304 -7.26 18.22 8.04
CA HIS A 304 -7.40 17.84 6.65
C HIS A 304 -6.09 17.18 6.22
N VAL A 305 -6.06 15.85 6.25
CA VAL A 305 -4.90 15.05 5.89
C VAL A 305 -4.94 14.77 4.39
N LEU A 306 -4.00 15.32 3.63
CA LEU A 306 -3.86 15.05 2.20
C LEU A 306 -3.26 13.65 1.96
N PRO A 307 -3.39 13.08 0.74
CA PRO A 307 -2.64 11.89 0.35
C PRO A 307 -1.17 12.07 0.68
N TRP A 308 -0.59 11.07 1.32
CA TRP A 308 0.76 11.19 1.84
C TRP A 308 1.75 11.43 0.72
N ARG A 309 2.64 12.40 0.91
CA ARG A 309 3.77 12.62 0.01
C ARG A 309 4.92 11.73 0.48
N ASP A 310 5.17 10.66 -0.28
CA ASP A 310 6.10 9.61 0.13
C ASP A 310 7.57 10.07 0.18
N TYR A 311 8.44 9.13 0.54
CA TYR A 311 9.88 9.35 0.62
C TYR A 311 10.54 9.71 -0.74
N ASN A 312 9.83 9.51 -1.86
CA ASN A 312 10.24 9.95 -3.20
C ASN A 312 9.57 11.27 -3.61
N LYS A 313 8.93 11.96 -2.66
CA LYS A 313 8.21 13.22 -2.83
C LYS A 313 6.99 13.14 -3.77
N ARG A 314 6.45 11.94 -3.98
CA ARG A 314 5.26 11.69 -4.81
C ARG A 314 4.02 11.56 -3.95
N PHE A 315 2.89 12.05 -4.44
CA PHE A 315 1.61 11.78 -3.78
C PHE A 315 1.28 10.30 -3.90
N ARG A 316 0.86 9.69 -2.79
CA ARG A 316 0.37 8.30 -2.76
C ARG A 316 -1.05 8.22 -3.26
N VAL A 317 -1.23 8.52 -4.54
CA VAL A 317 -2.49 8.39 -5.27
C VAL A 317 -2.27 7.60 -6.56
N SER A 318 -3.24 6.77 -6.94
CA SER A 318 -3.16 5.99 -8.19
C SER A 318 -4.54 5.82 -8.81
N ILE A 319 -4.62 6.04 -10.12
CA ILE A 319 -5.84 5.78 -10.90
C ILE A 319 -5.95 4.26 -11.07
N LEU A 320 -7.06 3.67 -10.63
CA LEU A 320 -7.31 2.23 -10.75
C LEU A 320 -8.12 1.90 -12.01
N GLU A 321 -9.08 2.75 -12.34
CA GLU A 321 -10.03 2.48 -13.41
C GLU A 321 -10.67 3.76 -13.96
N ILE A 322 -10.87 3.82 -15.27
CA ILE A 322 -11.71 4.83 -15.92
C ILE A 322 -12.75 4.09 -16.75
N ASN A 323 -14.04 4.29 -16.44
CA ASN A 323 -15.15 3.71 -17.21
C ASN A 323 -15.07 2.20 -17.49
N GLY A 324 -14.64 1.38 -16.55
CA GLY A 324 -14.49 -0.07 -16.77
C GLY A 324 -13.12 -0.50 -17.32
N THR A 325 -12.24 0.44 -17.70
CA THR A 325 -10.89 0.14 -18.19
C THR A 325 -9.89 0.28 -17.04
N LEU A 326 -9.22 -0.82 -16.70
CA LEU A 326 -8.26 -0.89 -15.58
C LEU A 326 -6.92 -0.27 -15.98
N ALA A 327 -6.32 0.47 -15.05
CA ALA A 327 -4.98 1.00 -15.20
C ALA A 327 -3.89 -0.08 -15.14
N SER A 328 -2.73 0.24 -15.70
CA SER A 328 -1.48 -0.47 -15.42
C SER A 328 -1.13 -0.36 -13.93
N HIS A 329 -0.52 -1.40 -13.39
CA HIS A 329 0.01 -1.40 -12.02
C HIS A 329 1.51 -1.20 -12.04
N GLY A 330 2.04 -0.51 -11.04
CA GLY A 330 3.48 -0.47 -10.81
C GLY A 330 4.02 -1.85 -10.42
N HIS A 331 5.34 -1.94 -10.37
CA HIS A 331 6.04 -3.16 -10.01
C HIS A 331 7.34 -2.84 -9.26
N PHE A 332 7.83 -3.81 -8.48
CA PHE A 332 9.18 -3.71 -7.94
C PHE A 332 10.18 -4.19 -8.99
N SER A 333 11.20 -3.38 -9.25
CA SER A 333 12.26 -3.70 -10.19
C SER A 333 13.05 -4.93 -9.69
N PRO A 334 13.24 -5.97 -10.50
CA PRO A 334 14.01 -7.15 -10.07
C PRO A 334 15.50 -6.86 -9.86
N THR A 335 16.02 -5.78 -10.45
CA THR A 335 17.45 -5.42 -10.37
C THR A 335 17.76 -4.50 -9.22
N THR A 336 16.90 -3.51 -8.97
CA THR A 336 17.12 -2.49 -7.95
C THR A 336 16.30 -2.71 -6.68
N ASP A 337 15.29 -3.59 -6.74
CA ASP A 337 14.24 -3.77 -5.72
C ASP A 337 13.50 -2.46 -5.39
N GLU A 338 13.64 -1.44 -6.25
CA GLU A 338 12.93 -0.18 -6.11
C GLU A 338 11.54 -0.27 -6.72
N TYR A 339 10.60 0.45 -6.14
CA TYR A 339 9.26 0.56 -6.69
C TYR A 339 9.25 1.43 -7.94
N VAL A 340 8.77 0.88 -9.05
CA VAL A 340 8.58 1.56 -10.33
C VAL A 340 7.09 1.80 -10.52
N CYS A 341 6.68 3.06 -10.50
CA CYS A 341 5.30 3.45 -10.83
C CYS A 341 4.97 3.03 -12.26
N ALA A 342 3.71 2.69 -12.51
CA ALA A 342 3.25 2.44 -13.86
C ALA A 342 3.31 3.71 -14.71
N ASP A 343 3.70 3.56 -15.97
CA ASP A 343 3.54 4.61 -16.96
C ASP A 343 2.06 4.80 -17.31
N ARG A 344 1.70 6.05 -17.65
CA ARG A 344 0.38 6.40 -18.16
C ARG A 344 0.09 5.55 -19.42
N PRO A 345 -1.00 4.76 -19.44
CA PRO A 345 -1.36 4.02 -20.63
C PRO A 345 -1.75 4.94 -21.80
N THR A 346 -1.62 4.45 -23.03
CA THR A 346 -1.97 5.17 -24.25
C THR A 346 -3.37 4.77 -24.76
N GLY A 347 -4.01 5.68 -25.50
CA GLY A 347 -5.32 5.47 -26.14
C GLY A 347 -6.54 5.55 -25.19
N PRO A 348 -7.77 5.35 -25.71
CA PRO A 348 -8.99 5.46 -24.91
C PRO A 348 -9.11 4.48 -23.75
N PRO A 349 -9.55 4.92 -22.55
CA PRO A 349 -10.00 6.27 -22.17
C PRO A 349 -8.88 7.16 -21.59
N TRP A 350 -7.61 6.81 -21.77
CA TRP A 350 -6.47 7.40 -21.06
C TRP A 350 -6.10 8.79 -21.56
N GLU A 351 -6.60 9.26 -22.71
CA GLU A 351 -6.52 10.67 -23.14
C GLU A 351 -7.16 11.63 -22.15
N ARG A 352 -8.03 11.14 -21.26
CA ARG A 352 -8.73 11.91 -20.23
C ARG A 352 -7.88 12.24 -19.02
N VAL A 353 -6.77 11.55 -18.85
CA VAL A 353 -5.81 11.86 -17.78
C VAL A 353 -5.12 13.19 -18.15
N VAL A 354 -5.29 14.20 -17.30
CA VAL A 354 -4.63 15.50 -17.44
C VAL A 354 -3.22 15.43 -16.84
N ASN A 355 -3.11 14.84 -15.65
CA ASN A 355 -1.84 14.64 -14.94
C ASN A 355 -1.86 13.26 -14.26
N TRP A 356 -0.94 12.39 -14.64
CA TRP A 356 -0.88 11.02 -14.12
C TRP A 356 -0.44 10.98 -12.65
N ASP A 357 0.61 11.72 -12.30
CA ASP A 357 1.23 11.68 -10.96
C ASP A 357 0.33 12.30 -9.87
N MET A 358 -0.54 13.23 -10.26
CA MET A 358 -1.52 13.86 -9.37
C MET A 358 -2.88 13.17 -9.39
N ALA A 359 -3.06 12.19 -10.28
CA ALA A 359 -4.36 11.65 -10.65
C ALA A 359 -5.37 12.76 -10.98
N ASP A 360 -5.03 13.66 -11.91
CA ASP A 360 -5.97 14.63 -12.49
C ASP A 360 -6.69 13.99 -13.69
N ILE A 361 -8.02 13.86 -13.64
CA ILE A 361 -8.83 13.17 -14.67
C ILE A 361 -10.02 14.02 -15.09
N ALA A 362 -10.19 14.22 -16.40
CA ALA A 362 -11.36 14.86 -16.99
C ALA A 362 -12.50 13.84 -17.20
N LEU A 363 -13.70 14.15 -16.70
CA LEU A 363 -14.90 13.34 -16.77
C LEU A 363 -16.00 14.06 -17.55
N ALA A 364 -16.42 13.50 -18.68
CA ALA A 364 -17.63 13.95 -19.36
C ALA A 364 -18.88 13.43 -18.60
N PRO A 365 -20.07 13.96 -18.90
CA PRO A 365 -21.32 13.41 -18.36
C PRO A 365 -21.47 11.90 -18.61
N GLY A 366 -21.78 11.17 -17.56
CA GLY A 366 -21.86 9.71 -17.50
C GLY A 366 -20.55 9.02 -17.15
N ASP A 367 -19.41 9.73 -17.18
CA ASP A 367 -18.11 9.14 -16.88
C ASP A 367 -17.85 9.01 -15.38
N PHE A 368 -17.06 8.00 -15.05
CA PHE A 368 -16.54 7.81 -13.70
C PHE A 368 -15.07 7.41 -13.71
N VAL A 369 -14.41 7.67 -12.60
CA VAL A 369 -13.07 7.22 -12.27
C VAL A 369 -13.08 6.52 -10.92
N VAL A 370 -12.25 5.49 -10.80
CA VAL A 370 -11.87 4.91 -9.52
C VAL A 370 -10.39 5.21 -9.29
N PHE A 371 -10.05 5.81 -8.16
CA PHE A 371 -8.67 5.98 -7.74
C PHE A 371 -8.49 5.57 -6.28
N CYS A 372 -7.26 5.26 -5.92
CA CYS A 372 -6.83 4.89 -4.58
C CYS A 372 -5.96 6.02 -4.03
N ALA A 373 -6.20 6.45 -2.80
CA ALA A 373 -5.32 7.38 -2.11
C ALA A 373 -4.94 6.83 -0.73
N GLN A 374 -3.67 6.99 -0.34
CA GLN A 374 -3.17 6.58 0.97
C GLN A 374 -2.91 7.80 1.85
N TYR A 375 -3.47 7.78 3.04
CA TYR A 375 -3.33 8.83 4.05
C TYR A 375 -2.50 8.31 5.21
N ARG A 376 -1.53 9.08 5.67
CA ARG A 376 -0.76 8.70 6.85
C ARG A 376 -1.46 9.22 8.10
N VAL A 377 -2.14 8.32 8.80
CA VAL A 377 -2.96 8.63 9.99
C VAL A 377 -2.61 7.78 11.20
N GLY A 378 -1.73 6.78 11.02
CA GLY A 378 -1.22 5.95 12.09
C GLY A 378 0.23 6.24 12.43
N ASP A 379 0.62 5.82 13.63
CA ASP A 379 2.00 5.85 14.14
C ASP A 379 2.61 4.44 14.26
N GLY A 380 1.87 3.42 13.82
CA GLY A 380 2.29 2.02 13.90
C GLY A 380 2.40 1.50 15.34
N HIS A 381 1.85 2.23 16.31
CA HIS A 381 1.89 1.87 17.73
C HIS A 381 0.56 2.09 18.45
N SER A 382 0.05 3.31 18.49
CA SER A 382 -1.21 3.70 19.14
C SER A 382 -2.40 3.79 18.18
N CYS A 383 -2.12 3.87 16.88
CA CYS A 383 -3.10 3.84 15.81
C CYS A 383 -2.49 3.03 14.67
N ASP A 384 -2.79 1.73 14.65
CA ASP A 384 -2.14 0.78 13.74
C ASP A 384 -3.16 -0.07 12.95
N THR A 385 -4.46 0.17 13.21
CA THR A 385 -5.59 -0.53 12.59
C THR A 385 -6.59 0.43 11.92
N TYR A 386 -7.27 -0.06 10.88
CA TYR A 386 -8.36 0.66 10.21
C TYR A 386 -9.53 1.00 11.13
N PRO A 387 -10.08 0.08 11.96
CA PRO A 387 -11.17 0.41 12.87
C PRO A 387 -10.84 1.61 13.77
N GLU A 388 -9.63 1.63 14.36
CA GLU A 388 -9.18 2.72 15.22
C GLU A 388 -8.96 4.02 14.44
N ALA A 389 -8.36 3.95 13.25
CA ALA A 389 -8.14 5.15 12.44
C ALA A 389 -9.45 5.74 11.90
N MET A 390 -10.37 4.90 11.41
CA MET A 390 -11.61 5.34 10.75
C MET A 390 -12.65 5.87 11.74
N THR A 391 -12.75 5.30 12.95
CA THR A 391 -13.63 5.83 14.01
C THR A 391 -13.24 7.23 14.48
N ARG A 392 -12.00 7.63 14.16
CA ARG A 392 -11.37 8.92 14.46
C ARG A 392 -11.40 9.90 13.29
N CYS A 393 -12.02 9.52 12.17
CA CYS A 393 -12.22 10.36 11.00
C CYS A 393 -13.68 10.80 10.91
N GLY A 394 -13.93 12.05 10.53
CA GLY A 394 -15.29 12.57 10.35
C GLY A 394 -15.81 12.49 8.91
N GLY A 395 -14.91 12.42 7.92
CA GLY A 395 -15.32 12.44 6.52
C GLY A 395 -14.15 12.47 5.56
N VAL A 396 -14.48 12.63 4.28
CA VAL A 396 -13.53 12.79 3.17
C VAL A 396 -13.98 13.91 2.26
N ILE A 397 -13.02 14.61 1.68
CA ILE A 397 -13.24 15.71 0.77
C ILE A 397 -12.61 15.37 -0.58
N ALA A 398 -13.32 15.65 -1.67
CA ALA A 398 -12.78 15.63 -3.02
C ALA A 398 -13.11 16.94 -3.74
N GLN A 399 -12.08 17.62 -4.25
CA GLN A 399 -12.24 18.82 -5.05
C GLN A 399 -12.42 18.45 -6.53
N CYS A 400 -13.40 19.07 -7.16
CA CYS A 400 -13.73 18.86 -8.55
C CYS A 400 -13.89 20.20 -9.27
N TYR A 401 -13.12 20.41 -10.34
CA TYR A 401 -13.11 21.63 -11.13
C TYR A 401 -14.13 21.52 -12.26
N LEU A 402 -15.20 22.28 -12.18
CA LEU A 402 -16.20 22.39 -13.21
C LEU A 402 -15.66 23.24 -14.36
N THR A 403 -15.75 22.74 -15.59
CA THR A 403 -15.17 23.40 -16.76
C THR A 403 -16.25 23.81 -17.75
N ASP A 404 -15.98 24.82 -18.57
CA ASP A 404 -16.88 25.24 -19.65
C ASP A 404 -16.81 24.30 -20.87
N ALA A 405 -15.81 23.42 -20.92
CA ALA A 405 -15.70 22.39 -21.95
C ALA A 405 -16.87 21.41 -21.84
N LYS A 406 -17.50 21.06 -22.96
CA LYS A 406 -18.51 20.01 -23.01
C LYS A 406 -17.88 18.70 -23.45
N GLY A 407 -18.37 17.58 -22.91
CA GLY A 407 -17.86 16.24 -23.27
C GLY A 407 -18.02 15.86 -24.75
N THR A 408 -18.75 16.67 -25.53
CA THR A 408 -18.96 16.54 -26.97
C THR A 408 -18.02 17.38 -27.82
N ASP A 409 -17.28 18.32 -27.22
CA ASP A 409 -16.41 19.24 -27.95
C ASP A 409 -15.14 18.51 -28.42
N CYS A 410 -14.52 19.00 -29.50
CA CYS A 410 -13.18 18.54 -29.88
C CYS A 410 -12.15 19.02 -28.83
N ASP A 411 -11.17 18.17 -28.50
CA ASP A 411 -10.17 18.46 -27.45
C ASP A 411 -10.78 18.90 -26.09
N TRP A 412 -11.98 18.40 -25.74
CA TRP A 412 -12.61 18.81 -24.49
C TRP A 412 -11.75 18.48 -23.26
N CYS A 413 -11.01 17.36 -23.28
CA CYS A 413 -10.07 16.98 -22.21
C CYS A 413 -8.95 18.02 -22.05
N GLY A 414 -8.32 18.44 -23.16
CA GLY A 414 -7.25 19.43 -23.13
C GLY A 414 -7.77 20.80 -22.67
N SER A 415 -8.95 21.20 -23.12
CA SER A 415 -9.63 22.42 -22.66
C SER A 415 -9.93 22.37 -21.16
N ALA A 416 -10.50 21.27 -20.68
CA ALA A 416 -10.81 21.08 -19.27
C ALA A 416 -9.54 21.12 -18.40
N GLY A 417 -8.46 20.46 -18.83
CA GLY A 417 -7.17 20.50 -18.14
C GLY A 417 -6.58 21.91 -18.06
N ARG A 418 -6.62 22.68 -19.14
CA ARG A 418 -6.16 24.10 -19.14
C ARG A 418 -6.96 24.96 -18.17
N GLN A 419 -8.29 24.81 -18.13
CA GLN A 419 -9.15 25.56 -17.22
C GLN A 419 -8.93 25.18 -15.75
N MET A 420 -8.69 23.90 -15.45
CA MET A 420 -8.31 23.44 -14.12
C MET A 420 -6.98 24.09 -13.69
N LEU A 421 -5.94 24.03 -14.53
CA LEU A 421 -4.64 24.63 -14.21
C LEU A 421 -4.75 26.14 -13.95
N LEU A 422 -5.55 26.85 -14.75
CA LEU A 422 -5.84 28.27 -14.52
C LEU A 422 -6.56 28.50 -13.19
N SER A 423 -7.57 27.68 -12.88
CA SER A 423 -8.33 27.78 -11.62
C SER A 423 -7.43 27.53 -10.39
N ARG A 424 -6.53 26.54 -10.47
CA ARG A 424 -5.53 26.24 -9.43
C ARG A 424 -4.54 27.40 -9.25
N ALA A 425 -4.02 27.95 -10.35
CA ALA A 425 -3.11 29.10 -10.30
C ALA A 425 -3.76 30.33 -9.65
N LEU A 426 -5.05 30.56 -9.90
CA LEU A 426 -5.80 31.67 -9.29
C LEU A 426 -6.12 31.43 -7.80
N ALA A 427 -6.26 30.17 -7.38
CA ALA A 427 -6.51 29.81 -5.98
C ALA A 427 -5.29 30.10 -5.09
N HIS A 428 -4.07 29.94 -5.60
CA HIS A 428 -2.83 30.13 -4.83
C HIS A 428 -2.59 31.57 -4.29
N GLY A 429 -3.44 32.54 -4.62
CA GLY A 429 -3.31 33.93 -4.15
C GLY A 429 -4.54 34.51 -3.46
N ARG A 430 -5.63 33.75 -3.27
CA ARG A 430 -6.89 34.27 -2.70
C ARG A 430 -7.39 33.41 -1.56
N ALA A 431 -7.86 34.06 -0.50
CA ALA A 431 -8.64 33.43 0.56
C ALA A 431 -10.04 33.11 0.01
N GLY A 432 -10.18 32.01 -0.72
CA GLY A 432 -11.46 31.53 -1.24
C GLY A 432 -11.31 30.49 -2.34
N LEU A 433 -12.28 29.56 -2.40
CA LEU A 433 -12.37 28.60 -3.49
C LEU A 433 -12.72 29.32 -4.80
N PRO A 434 -12.13 28.93 -5.94
CA PRO A 434 -12.57 29.44 -7.24
C PRO A 434 -14.07 29.13 -7.46
N PRO A 435 -14.82 30.01 -8.15
CA PRO A 435 -16.27 29.88 -8.31
C PRO A 435 -16.72 28.62 -9.08
N ASN A 436 -15.79 27.94 -9.73
CA ASN A 436 -16.03 26.73 -10.52
C ASN A 436 -15.49 25.47 -9.83
N VAL A 437 -15.36 25.46 -8.51
CA VAL A 437 -14.97 24.27 -7.74
C VAL A 437 -16.18 23.72 -6.99
N ILE A 438 -16.49 22.45 -7.25
CA ILE A 438 -17.43 21.65 -6.46
C ILE A 438 -16.59 20.91 -5.42
N VAL A 439 -16.96 21.03 -4.15
CA VAL A 439 -16.25 20.36 -3.04
C VAL A 439 -17.15 19.28 -2.48
N LEU A 440 -16.92 18.04 -2.92
CA LEU A 440 -17.67 16.90 -2.43
C LEU A 440 -17.19 16.56 -1.02
N ARG A 441 -18.01 16.84 -0.01
CA ARG A 441 -17.79 16.43 1.38
C ARG A 441 -18.67 15.23 1.72
N ALA A 442 -18.06 14.05 1.78
CA ALA A 442 -18.73 12.83 2.20
C ALA A 442 -18.39 12.54 3.66
N ASP A 443 -19.37 12.67 4.54
CA ASP A 443 -19.19 12.32 5.96
C ASP A 443 -19.13 10.79 6.11
N ILE A 444 -18.38 10.32 7.09
CA ILE A 444 -18.31 8.89 7.42
C ILE A 444 -19.60 8.48 8.12
N ASP A 445 -20.22 7.42 7.62
CA ASP A 445 -21.34 6.73 8.25
C ASP A 445 -20.82 5.95 9.46
N HIS A 446 -20.74 6.63 10.60
CA HIS A 446 -20.24 6.06 11.85
C HIS A 446 -21.10 4.90 12.35
N ASP A 447 -22.42 4.94 12.14
CA ASP A 447 -23.31 3.86 12.54
C ASP A 447 -23.00 2.58 11.75
N TYR A 448 -22.84 2.71 10.42
CA TYR A 448 -22.42 1.60 9.57
C TYR A 448 -20.99 1.15 9.86
N LEU A 449 -20.07 2.08 10.14
CA LEU A 449 -18.69 1.77 10.52
C LEU A 449 -18.63 0.96 11.81
N ASP A 450 -19.39 1.36 12.83
CA ASP A 450 -19.49 0.69 14.12
C ASP A 450 -20.08 -0.71 13.95
N GLU A 451 -21.18 -0.85 13.19
CA GLU A 451 -21.75 -2.17 12.88
C GLU A 451 -20.76 -3.06 12.09
N TYR A 452 -20.03 -2.45 11.16
CA TYR A 452 -19.03 -3.15 10.35
C TYR A 452 -17.82 -3.60 11.19
N TYR A 453 -17.36 -2.82 12.17
CA TYR A 453 -16.22 -3.18 12.99
C TYR A 453 -16.59 -3.75 14.36
N LYS A 454 -17.87 -3.89 14.69
CA LYS A 454 -18.35 -4.48 15.95
C LYS A 454 -17.68 -5.81 16.30
N PRO A 455 -17.57 -6.82 15.39
CA PRO A 455 -16.89 -8.07 15.72
C PRO A 455 -15.39 -7.89 16.02
N TYR A 456 -14.76 -6.86 15.47
CA TYR A 456 -13.35 -6.57 15.75
C TYR A 456 -13.19 -6.08 17.20
N PHE A 457 -14.04 -5.14 17.63
CA PHE A 457 -13.98 -4.58 18.98
C PHE A 457 -14.48 -5.56 20.06
N GLU A 458 -15.52 -6.34 19.77
CA GLU A 458 -16.15 -7.24 20.76
C GLU A 458 -15.48 -8.62 20.83
N GLU A 459 -15.08 -9.19 19.69
CA GLU A 459 -14.61 -10.58 19.58
C GLU A 459 -13.14 -10.69 19.12
N GLY A 460 -12.53 -9.57 18.72
CA GLY A 460 -11.16 -9.49 18.23
C GLY A 460 -10.99 -9.81 16.73
N LEU A 461 -9.78 -9.60 16.24
CA LEU A 461 -9.41 -9.71 14.82
C LEU A 461 -9.78 -11.06 14.17
N ASN A 462 -9.63 -12.18 14.87
CA ASN A 462 -9.91 -13.49 14.27
C ASN A 462 -11.39 -13.69 13.96
N ALA A 463 -12.26 -13.26 14.88
CA ALA A 463 -13.70 -13.30 14.69
C ALA A 463 -14.11 -12.35 13.58
N PHE A 464 -13.59 -11.12 13.60
CA PHE A 464 -13.76 -10.17 12.50
C PHE A 464 -13.36 -10.76 11.16
N SER A 465 -12.15 -11.31 11.02
CA SER A 465 -11.71 -11.90 9.77
C SER A 465 -12.62 -13.05 9.32
N ALA A 466 -13.05 -13.92 10.23
CA ALA A 466 -13.96 -15.03 9.91
C ALA A 466 -15.34 -14.53 9.43
N GLN A 467 -15.91 -13.52 10.09
CA GLN A 467 -17.21 -12.95 9.76
C GLN A 467 -17.18 -12.11 8.47
N ARG A 468 -16.06 -11.46 8.15
CA ARG A 468 -15.93 -10.58 6.96
C ARG A 468 -15.45 -11.30 5.73
N TYR A 469 -14.59 -12.27 5.90
CA TYR A 469 -13.97 -12.97 4.78
C TYR A 469 -14.46 -14.42 4.63
N GLY A 470 -15.35 -14.85 5.51
CA GLY A 470 -16.09 -16.08 5.39
C GLY A 470 -15.26 -17.31 5.75
N LYS A 471 -15.66 -18.44 5.18
CA LYS A 471 -15.12 -19.76 5.54
C LYS A 471 -13.61 -19.88 5.27
N ALA A 472 -13.09 -19.18 4.26
CA ALA A 472 -11.66 -19.22 3.93
C ALA A 472 -10.80 -18.59 5.04
N ALA A 473 -11.20 -17.42 5.55
CA ALA A 473 -10.50 -16.79 6.67
C ALA A 473 -10.63 -17.56 7.96
N LYS A 474 -11.82 -18.11 8.23
CA LYS A 474 -12.02 -19.01 9.36
C LYS A 474 -11.07 -20.21 9.28
N ALA A 475 -11.02 -20.89 8.13
CA ALA A 475 -10.11 -22.01 7.91
C ALA A 475 -8.63 -21.62 8.05
N GLN A 476 -8.25 -20.42 7.61
CA GLN A 476 -6.90 -19.90 7.80
C GLN A 476 -6.59 -19.63 9.28
N SER A 477 -7.51 -19.02 10.03
CA SER A 477 -7.36 -18.78 11.46
C SER A 477 -7.29 -20.09 12.24
N ASP A 478 -8.21 -21.03 11.98
CA ASP A 478 -8.23 -22.37 12.60
C ASP A 478 -6.94 -23.15 12.30
N ARG A 479 -6.40 -22.99 11.09
CA ARG A 479 -5.11 -23.57 10.72
C ARG A 479 -3.97 -22.94 11.50
N LEU A 480 -3.86 -21.60 11.55
CA LEU A 480 -2.81 -20.91 12.31
C LEU A 480 -2.89 -21.25 13.81
N LYS A 481 -4.10 -21.40 14.36
CA LYS A 481 -4.32 -21.89 15.72
C LYS A 481 -3.77 -23.29 15.93
N LYS A 482 -3.98 -24.19 14.96
CA LYS A 482 -3.56 -25.59 15.07
C LYS A 482 -2.07 -25.78 14.81
N SER A 483 -1.52 -25.16 13.74
CA SER A 483 -0.14 -25.38 13.32
C SER A 483 0.85 -24.38 13.91
N GLY A 484 0.40 -23.21 14.36
CA GLY A 484 1.25 -22.16 14.92
C GLY A 484 2.14 -22.63 16.08
N PRO A 485 1.60 -23.30 17.12
CA PRO A 485 2.43 -23.84 18.21
C PRO A 485 3.45 -24.87 17.73
N GLU A 486 3.04 -25.82 16.87
CA GLU A 486 3.93 -26.84 16.31
C GLU A 486 5.04 -26.24 15.41
N GLU A 487 4.73 -25.16 14.70
CA GLU A 487 5.69 -24.41 13.88
C GLU A 487 6.67 -23.63 14.76
N PHE A 488 6.17 -23.00 15.82
CA PHE A 488 6.97 -22.25 16.78
C PHE A 488 7.94 -23.18 17.52
N GLU A 489 7.47 -24.33 18.02
CA GLU A 489 8.32 -25.35 18.64
C GLU A 489 9.39 -25.87 17.67
N ARG A 490 9.01 -26.22 16.44
CA ARG A 490 9.97 -26.68 15.42
C ARG A 490 11.05 -25.64 15.12
N MET A 491 10.67 -24.37 15.05
CA MET A 491 11.60 -23.26 14.86
C MET A 491 12.53 -23.11 16.08
N LEU A 492 12.01 -23.13 17.31
CA LEU A 492 12.83 -23.11 18.52
C LEU A 492 13.81 -24.29 18.57
N ASP A 493 13.39 -25.46 18.08
CA ASP A 493 14.22 -26.65 17.99
C ASP A 493 15.37 -26.57 17.00
N THR A 494 15.28 -25.65 16.02
CA THR A 494 16.41 -25.35 15.12
C THR A 494 17.36 -24.30 15.68
N LEU A 495 17.00 -23.57 16.72
CA LEU A 495 17.88 -22.56 17.30
C LEU A 495 18.84 -23.18 18.34
N PRO A 496 20.13 -22.80 18.33
CA PRO A 496 21.05 -23.13 19.42
C PRO A 496 20.48 -22.70 20.79
N PRO A 497 20.84 -23.37 21.91
CA PRO A 497 20.26 -23.08 23.22
C PRO A 497 20.33 -21.61 23.64
N ASP A 498 21.40 -20.89 23.29
CA ASP A 498 21.56 -19.47 23.61
C ASP A 498 20.66 -18.58 22.77
N ALA A 499 20.58 -18.85 21.46
CA ALA A 499 19.64 -18.17 20.56
C ALA A 499 18.19 -18.45 20.93
N ARG A 500 17.87 -19.69 21.35
CA ARG A 500 16.55 -20.07 21.85
C ARG A 500 16.19 -19.29 23.12
N ARG A 501 17.11 -19.17 24.08
CA ARG A 501 16.90 -18.36 25.30
C ARG A 501 16.70 -16.89 24.98
N MET A 502 17.52 -16.31 24.10
CA MET A 502 17.35 -14.93 23.63
C MET A 502 15.99 -14.75 22.95
N PHE A 503 15.62 -15.68 22.09
CA PHE A 503 14.38 -15.63 21.34
C PHE A 503 13.14 -15.77 22.21
N VAL A 504 13.14 -16.73 23.15
CA VAL A 504 12.06 -16.87 24.15
C VAL A 504 12.00 -15.63 25.05
N GLY A 505 13.15 -15.07 25.43
CA GLY A 505 13.22 -13.81 26.18
C GLY A 505 12.61 -12.64 25.42
N MET A 506 12.93 -12.50 24.14
CA MET A 506 12.39 -11.46 23.25
C MET A 506 10.90 -11.66 22.96
N TYR A 507 10.46 -12.90 22.76
CA TYR A 507 9.05 -13.22 22.60
C TYR A 507 8.26 -12.93 23.88
N SER A 508 8.83 -13.29 25.04
CA SER A 508 8.25 -13.00 26.36
C SER A 508 8.18 -11.50 26.63
N SER A 509 9.22 -10.73 26.27
CA SER A 509 9.20 -9.26 26.42
C SER A 509 8.17 -8.62 25.48
N MET A 510 8.04 -9.09 24.24
CA MET A 510 7.02 -8.62 23.30
C MET A 510 5.60 -8.95 23.77
N THR A 511 5.37 -10.13 24.36
CA THR A 511 4.05 -10.49 24.91
C THR A 511 3.73 -9.68 26.17
N VAL A 512 4.72 -9.40 27.03
CA VAL A 512 4.54 -8.53 28.21
C VAL A 512 4.25 -7.09 27.80
N GLU A 513 4.94 -6.53 26.80
CA GLU A 513 4.63 -5.19 26.25
C GLU A 513 3.23 -5.12 25.64
N CYS A 514 2.80 -6.16 24.91
CA CYS A 514 1.44 -6.25 24.39
C CYS A 514 0.38 -6.31 25.51
N MET A 515 0.67 -6.97 26.64
CA MET A 515 -0.24 -7.01 27.79
C MET A 515 -0.31 -5.68 28.56
N HIS A 516 0.76 -4.88 28.57
CA HIS A 516 0.78 -3.57 29.23
C HIS A 516 0.09 -2.47 28.42
N ALA A 517 -0.10 -2.66 27.11
CA ALA A 517 -0.79 -1.73 26.22
C ALA A 517 -2.32 -1.70 26.37
N GLY A 518 -2.89 -2.24 27.45
CA GLY A 518 -4.29 -2.02 27.84
C GLY A 518 -5.36 -2.77 27.04
N SER A 519 -4.98 -3.71 26.16
CA SER A 519 -5.90 -4.70 25.61
C SER A 519 -6.05 -5.85 26.61
N ALA A 520 -7.13 -5.87 27.39
CA ALA A 520 -7.34 -6.84 28.48
C ALA A 520 -8.57 -7.76 28.26
N PRO A 521 -8.68 -8.94 28.93
CA PRO A 521 -7.72 -9.54 29.86
C PRO A 521 -7.33 -11.02 29.59
N GLY A 522 -6.17 -11.41 30.14
CA GLY A 522 -6.00 -12.74 30.73
C GLY A 522 -5.07 -13.74 30.04
N ILE A 523 -3.76 -13.48 30.00
CA ILE A 523 -2.76 -14.55 29.87
C ILE A 523 -1.94 -14.56 31.16
N CYS A 524 -2.08 -15.62 31.96
CA CYS A 524 -1.10 -15.95 33.00
C CYS A 524 0.07 -16.66 32.31
N VAL A 525 1.25 -16.02 32.28
CA VAL A 525 2.48 -16.71 31.90
C VAL A 525 3.02 -17.40 33.16
N ASN A 526 2.79 -18.71 33.27
CA ASN A 526 3.49 -19.52 34.26
C ASN A 526 4.97 -19.60 33.86
N THR A 527 5.86 -19.27 34.80
CA THR A 527 7.30 -19.47 34.68
C THR A 527 7.60 -20.95 34.45
N TRP A 528 8.30 -21.25 33.35
CA TRP A 528 8.77 -22.59 33.03
C TRP A 528 9.89 -22.98 34.00
N SER A 529 9.62 -23.87 34.96
CA SER A 529 10.63 -24.51 35.81
C SER A 529 10.79 -25.98 35.40
N PRO A 530 11.99 -26.44 35.03
CA PRO A 530 12.21 -27.83 34.63
C PRO A 530 12.42 -28.70 35.87
N SER A 531 11.41 -28.92 36.71
CA SER A 531 11.52 -29.87 37.85
C SER A 531 10.20 -30.20 38.58
N ASN A 532 9.17 -30.75 37.93
CA ASN A 532 8.30 -31.76 38.59
C ASN A 532 7.28 -32.42 37.63
N PRO A 533 7.08 -33.76 37.64
CA PRO A 533 6.09 -34.42 36.77
C PRO A 533 4.63 -34.43 37.26
N GLU A 534 4.30 -33.93 38.46
CA GLU A 534 3.00 -34.21 39.10
C GLU A 534 1.93 -33.10 39.07
N ASP A 535 2.22 -31.89 38.60
CA ASP A 535 1.20 -30.80 38.53
C ASP A 535 0.41 -30.81 37.21
N LYS A 536 -0.26 -31.93 36.93
CA LYS A 536 -1.10 -32.11 35.73
C LYS A 536 -2.58 -32.32 36.04
N LEU A 537 -3.19 -31.58 36.96
CA LEU A 537 -4.66 -31.69 37.08
C LEU A 537 -5.35 -30.50 37.78
N TRP A 538 -5.23 -29.30 37.23
CA TRP A 538 -6.30 -28.29 37.16
C TRP A 538 -5.78 -27.01 36.47
N GLN A 539 -6.68 -26.25 35.84
CA GLN A 539 -6.50 -24.91 35.23
C GLN A 539 -6.06 -24.88 33.74
N CYS A 540 -7.02 -24.64 32.84
CA CYS A 540 -7.24 -23.31 32.21
C CYS A 540 -8.03 -23.46 30.89
N GLU A 541 -9.37 -23.38 30.97
CA GLU A 541 -10.26 -23.27 29.79
C GLU A 541 -10.36 -21.85 29.22
N THR A 542 -9.69 -20.87 29.83
CA THR A 542 -9.73 -19.45 29.44
C THR A 542 -8.53 -18.98 28.59
N ALA A 543 -7.50 -19.80 28.36
CA ALA A 543 -6.30 -19.42 27.61
C ALA A 543 -6.40 -19.55 26.08
N LYS A 544 -7.45 -20.17 25.53
CA LYS A 544 -7.51 -20.56 24.11
C LYS A 544 -7.82 -19.43 23.11
N HIS A 545 -8.14 -18.21 23.56
CA HIS A 545 -8.58 -17.12 22.66
C HIS A 545 -7.51 -16.04 22.38
N ALA A 546 -6.49 -15.88 23.22
CA ALA A 546 -5.54 -14.77 23.13
C ALA A 546 -4.26 -15.06 22.31
N GLU A 547 -3.90 -16.33 22.06
CA GLU A 547 -2.63 -16.71 21.40
C GLU A 547 -2.56 -16.32 19.91
N THR A 548 -3.69 -16.25 19.20
CA THR A 548 -3.67 -16.21 17.73
C THR A 548 -3.41 -14.82 17.14
N LEU A 549 -3.86 -13.76 17.83
CA LEU A 549 -3.66 -12.35 17.43
C LEU A 549 -2.18 -11.95 17.56
N ALA A 550 -1.57 -12.37 18.66
CA ALA A 550 -0.15 -12.24 18.91
C ALA A 550 0.63 -13.02 17.84
N CYS A 551 0.33 -14.30 17.62
CA CYS A 551 1.10 -15.14 16.71
C CYS A 551 1.22 -14.63 15.27
N ARG A 552 0.22 -14.01 14.65
CA ARG A 552 0.33 -13.57 13.23
C ARG A 552 1.15 -12.27 13.06
N SER A 553 0.93 -11.29 13.93
CA SER A 553 1.73 -10.06 13.98
C SER A 553 3.16 -10.35 14.45
N LEU A 554 3.32 -11.21 15.47
CA LEU A 554 4.61 -11.66 15.96
C LEU A 554 5.34 -12.51 14.93
N PHE A 555 4.72 -13.46 14.22
CA PHE A 555 5.41 -14.29 13.23
C PHE A 555 6.05 -13.45 12.10
N HIS A 556 5.35 -12.41 11.61
CA HIS A 556 5.95 -11.44 10.69
C HIS A 556 7.07 -10.60 11.35
N LYS A 557 6.87 -10.14 12.60
CA LYS A 557 7.90 -9.44 13.40
C LYS A 557 9.10 -10.31 13.79
N MET A 558 8.96 -11.64 13.75
CA MET A 558 9.96 -12.62 14.22
C MET A 558 10.79 -13.17 13.07
N SER A 559 10.18 -13.41 11.90
CA SER A 559 10.90 -13.66 10.64
C SER A 559 11.92 -12.55 10.37
N TYR A 560 11.53 -11.29 10.67
CA TYR A 560 12.37 -10.08 10.64
C TYR A 560 13.63 -10.16 11.52
N GLN A 561 13.51 -10.65 12.76
CA GLN A 561 14.62 -10.69 13.74
C GLN A 561 15.61 -11.83 13.45
N ILE A 562 15.10 -12.99 13.01
CA ILE A 562 15.92 -14.17 12.68
C ILE A 562 16.81 -13.90 11.47
N SER A 563 16.29 -13.25 10.42
CA SER A 563 17.10 -12.90 9.24
C SER A 563 18.25 -11.93 9.57
N ASN A 564 18.06 -11.01 10.52
CA ASN A 564 19.13 -10.12 10.98
C ASN A 564 20.19 -10.84 11.81
N LEU A 565 19.79 -11.79 12.67
CA LEU A 565 20.73 -12.60 13.45
C LEU A 565 21.59 -13.50 12.54
N ILE A 566 20.99 -14.03 11.47
CA ILE A 566 21.68 -14.85 10.46
C ILE A 566 22.60 -13.98 9.58
N GLY A 567 22.12 -12.82 9.12
CA GLY A 567 22.94 -11.87 8.33
C GLY A 567 24.15 -11.30 9.09
N PHE A 568 24.07 -11.19 10.42
CA PHE A 568 25.19 -10.76 11.27
C PHE A 568 26.30 -11.83 11.39
N VAL A 569 25.96 -13.11 11.18
CA VAL A 569 26.92 -14.22 11.23
C VAL A 569 27.61 -14.42 9.88
N ASP A 570 26.92 -14.17 8.77
CA ASP A 570 27.48 -14.34 7.41
C ASP A 570 28.23 -13.10 6.89
N GLY A 571 28.02 -11.91 7.46
CA GLY A 571 28.64 -10.64 7.01
C GLY A 571 30.15 -10.46 7.31
N GLY A 572 30.84 -11.50 7.78
CA GLY A 572 32.24 -11.41 8.23
C GLY A 572 33.32 -11.66 7.17
N ARG A 573 32.98 -12.19 5.98
CA ARG A 573 33.97 -12.47 4.92
C ARG A 573 33.30 -12.53 3.55
N GLU A 574 33.45 -11.48 2.75
CA GLU A 574 33.59 -11.59 1.30
C GLU A 574 33.95 -10.22 0.70
N GLU A 575 35.23 -10.06 0.34
CA GLU A 575 35.73 -9.00 -0.53
C GLU A 575 35.69 -9.57 -1.96
N VAL A 576 34.81 -9.04 -2.82
CA VAL A 576 34.75 -9.43 -4.24
C VAL A 576 34.71 -8.19 -5.11
N THR A 577 35.81 -8.00 -5.83
CA THR A 577 35.97 -7.18 -7.03
C THR A 577 35.04 -7.67 -8.14
N ARG A 578 34.35 -6.76 -8.83
CA ARG A 578 33.63 -7.06 -10.08
C ARG A 578 34.10 -6.15 -11.20
N ASP A 579 34.56 -6.80 -12.26
CA ASP A 579 34.83 -6.23 -13.59
C ASP A 579 33.53 -5.83 -14.29
N ILE A 580 33.57 -4.70 -14.98
CA ILE A 580 32.49 -4.20 -15.85
C ILE A 580 32.92 -4.44 -17.30
N VAL A 581 32.11 -5.20 -18.04
CA VAL A 581 32.17 -5.34 -19.50
C VAL A 581 31.21 -4.31 -20.10
N SER A 582 31.72 -3.45 -20.98
CA SER A 582 30.93 -2.49 -21.78
C SER A 582 30.97 -2.87 -23.26
N SER A 583 29.80 -2.93 -23.91
CA SER A 583 29.66 -2.99 -25.38
C SER A 583 29.39 -1.59 -25.96
N PRO A 584 29.72 -1.34 -27.24
CA PRO A 584 29.52 -0.03 -27.87
C PRO A 584 28.30 0.01 -28.82
N ASP A 585 28.00 1.25 -29.22
CA ASP A 585 27.26 1.73 -30.40
C ASP A 585 25.73 1.93 -30.30
N ASP A 586 25.32 3.22 -30.28
CA ASP A 586 24.39 3.80 -31.27
C ASP A 586 24.32 5.35 -31.16
N GLU A 587 24.28 6.01 -32.32
CA GLU A 587 24.40 7.46 -32.57
C GLU A 587 23.23 8.33 -32.06
N PRO A 588 23.44 9.65 -31.78
CA PRO A 588 22.36 10.57 -31.51
C PRO A 588 21.87 11.29 -32.78
N THR A 589 20.55 11.27 -32.99
CA THR A 589 19.84 12.03 -34.02
C THR A 589 19.49 13.44 -33.52
N ASP A 590 19.75 14.44 -34.36
CA ASP A 590 19.42 15.85 -34.19
C ASP A 590 17.93 16.13 -33.96
N ILE A 591 17.60 16.94 -32.94
CA ILE A 591 16.32 17.66 -32.85
C ILE A 591 16.58 19.14 -32.51
N ALA A 592 16.11 19.99 -33.42
CA ALA A 592 16.22 21.43 -33.40
C ALA A 592 15.44 22.11 -32.26
N LEU A 593 16.07 23.10 -31.62
CA LEU A 593 15.45 24.05 -30.69
C LEU A 593 15.04 25.33 -31.44
N LEU A 594 13.75 25.69 -31.34
CA LEU A 594 13.21 27.00 -31.75
C LEU A 594 13.53 28.08 -30.70
N PRO A 595 13.78 29.34 -31.09
CA PRO A 595 14.12 30.40 -30.15
C PRO A 595 12.87 31.07 -29.56
N ILE A 596 12.84 31.20 -28.24
CA ILE A 596 11.88 32.00 -27.48
C ILE A 596 12.34 33.46 -27.51
N LEU A 597 11.56 34.33 -28.17
CA LEU A 597 11.73 35.78 -28.14
C LEU A 597 11.22 36.36 -26.83
N ALA A 598 12.10 37.02 -26.08
CA ALA A 598 11.75 37.89 -24.96
C ALA A 598 11.04 39.15 -25.48
N ARG A 599 9.93 39.54 -24.85
CA ARG A 599 9.27 40.85 -25.04
C ARG A 599 9.41 41.68 -23.77
N GLU A 600 9.97 42.86 -23.92
CA GLU A 600 9.99 43.93 -22.92
C GLU A 600 8.60 44.56 -22.73
N PRO A 601 8.30 45.13 -21.55
CA PRO A 601 7.05 45.84 -21.31
C PRO A 601 7.12 47.28 -21.84
N VAL A 602 6.18 47.64 -22.72
CA VAL A 602 5.93 49.02 -23.12
C VAL A 602 5.07 49.70 -22.05
N VAL A 603 5.63 50.73 -21.43
CA VAL A 603 4.92 51.74 -20.64
C VAL A 603 4.21 52.67 -21.63
N ASN A 604 2.89 52.83 -21.51
CA ASN A 604 2.19 53.97 -22.09
C ASN A 604 1.29 54.59 -21.00
N GLY A 605 1.54 55.87 -20.74
CA GLY A 605 0.64 56.73 -19.99
C GLY A 605 -0.40 57.36 -20.91
N THR A 606 -1.62 57.51 -20.40
CA THR A 606 -2.37 58.77 -20.33
C THR A 606 -3.47 58.59 -19.29
#